data_AF-A0A8B3LIN5-F1
#
_entry.id   AF-A0A8B3LIN5-F1
#
_cell.length_a   1.000
_cell.length_b   1.000
_cell.length_c   1.000
_cell.angle_alpha   90.00
_cell.angle_beta   90.00
_cell.angle_gamma   90.00
#
_symmetry.space_group_name_H-M   'P 1'
#
loop_
_entity.id
_entity.type
_entity.pdbx_description
1 polymer ?
#
loop_
_entity_poly.entity_id
_entity_poly.type
_entity_poly.pdbx_seq_one_letter_code
_entity_poly.pdbx_strand_id
1 'polypeptide(L)'
;MQTEPLPQNLAFLCSYYPSIAAVCRRLQINRQQFNKYLSGQTWPSRRNMRKICDFFGVTEGELLMDQQRFAEIVGLRRRPLGVHAPSDLLVHMEQLYQRSGDLGRYVGYYFRYFYSFGYAGKIIKCLVVIYEKDGRYFW
;
A
#
# COMPACT_ATOMS: atom_id res chain seq x y z
N MET A 1 -16.53 -31.89 -1.64
CA MET A 1 -16.96 -31.28 -0.36
C MET A 1 -17.08 -29.80 -0.60
N GLN A 2 -18.30 -29.25 -0.56
CA GLN A 2 -18.51 -27.81 -0.74
C GLN A 2 -17.98 -27.12 0.53
N THR A 3 -16.79 -26.53 0.44
CA THR A 3 -16.25 -25.71 1.52
C THR A 3 -17.13 -24.47 1.59
N GLU A 4 -17.72 -24.20 2.75
CA GLU A 4 -18.47 -22.94 2.91
C GLU A 4 -17.55 -21.76 2.59
N PRO A 5 -18.07 -20.69 1.96
CA PRO A 5 -17.23 -19.57 1.49
C PRO A 5 -16.53 -18.85 2.64
N LEU A 6 -17.16 -18.81 3.82
CA LEU A 6 -16.67 -18.04 4.97
C LEU A 6 -15.29 -18.50 5.48
N PRO A 7 -15.05 -19.79 5.82
CA PRO A 7 -13.72 -20.27 6.23
C PRO A 7 -12.62 -19.93 5.23
N GLN A 8 -12.90 -20.10 3.93
CA GLN A 8 -11.93 -19.90 2.86
C GLN A 8 -11.60 -18.41 2.69
N ASN A 9 -12.62 -17.55 2.69
CA ASN A 9 -12.46 -16.09 2.61
C ASN A 9 -11.74 -15.52 3.84
N LEU A 10 -12.03 -16.03 5.05
CA LEU A 10 -11.31 -15.66 6.28
C LEU A 10 -9.84 -16.06 6.22
N ALA A 11 -9.54 -17.28 5.77
CA ALA A 11 -8.16 -17.74 5.61
C ALA A 11 -7.40 -16.89 4.60
N PHE A 12 -8.04 -16.55 3.48
CA PHE A 12 -7.49 -15.64 2.48
C PHE A 12 -7.19 -14.25 3.07
N LEU A 13 -8.12 -13.65 3.81
CA LEU A 13 -7.90 -12.37 4.50
C LEU A 13 -6.75 -12.43 5.50
N CYS A 14 -6.62 -13.54 6.24
CA CYS A 14 -5.53 -13.75 7.20
C CYS A 14 -4.15 -13.91 6.53
N SER A 15 -4.08 -14.39 5.29
CA SER A 15 -2.81 -14.57 4.55
C SER A 15 -2.03 -13.25 4.35
N TYR A 16 -2.73 -12.12 4.39
CA TYR A 16 -2.13 -10.78 4.29
C TYR A 16 -1.48 -10.28 5.59
N TYR A 17 -1.51 -11.05 6.67
CA TYR A 17 -0.96 -10.66 7.96
C TYR A 17 0.14 -11.64 8.39
N PRO A 18 1.11 -11.21 9.22
CA PRO A 18 2.24 -12.06 9.61
C PRO A 18 1.84 -13.37 10.31
N SER A 19 0.70 -13.42 11.00
CA SER A 19 0.16 -14.64 11.60
C SER A 19 -1.29 -14.49 12.05
N ILE A 20 -2.01 -15.61 12.16
CA ILE A 20 -3.36 -15.67 12.77
C ILE A 20 -3.35 -15.12 14.20
N ALA A 21 -2.29 -15.37 14.96
CA ALA A 21 -2.14 -14.85 16.32
C ALA A 21 -2.07 -13.31 16.35
N ALA A 22 -1.41 -12.67 15.36
CA ALA A 22 -1.41 -11.23 15.22
C ALA A 22 -2.81 -10.67 14.92
N VAL A 23 -3.57 -11.35 14.05
CA VAL A 23 -4.95 -10.99 13.72
C VAL A 23 -5.86 -11.10 14.95
N CYS A 24 -5.81 -12.22 15.68
CA CYS A 24 -6.63 -12.45 16.87
C CYS A 24 -6.41 -11.39 17.96
N ARG A 25 -5.13 -10.98 18.17
CA ARG A 25 -4.79 -9.91 19.12
C ARG A 25 -5.44 -8.57 18.75
N ARG A 26 -5.45 -8.21 17.47
CA ARG A 26 -6.08 -6.97 16.99
C ARG A 26 -7.60 -7.02 17.02
N LEU A 27 -8.18 -8.16 16.65
CA LEU A 27 -9.64 -8.39 16.72
C LEU A 27 -10.18 -8.50 18.16
N GLN A 28 -9.30 -8.74 19.13
CA GLN A 28 -9.67 -9.10 20.51
C GLN A 28 -10.65 -10.29 20.54
N ILE A 29 -10.34 -11.32 19.76
CA ILE A 29 -11.07 -12.60 19.72
C ILE A 29 -10.14 -13.71 20.20
N ASN A 30 -10.67 -14.63 21.01
CA ASN A 30 -9.90 -15.78 21.47
C ASN A 30 -9.44 -16.62 20.27
N ARG A 31 -8.14 -16.94 20.22
CA ARG A 31 -7.54 -17.72 19.12
C ARG A 31 -8.19 -19.08 18.91
N GLN A 32 -8.58 -19.79 19.98
CA GLN A 32 -9.27 -21.08 19.86
C GLN A 32 -10.63 -20.91 19.19
N GLN A 33 -11.37 -19.86 19.56
CA GLN A 33 -12.65 -19.53 18.94
C GLN A 33 -12.47 -19.12 17.48
N PHE A 34 -11.47 -18.29 17.17
CA PHE A 34 -11.18 -17.88 15.80
C PHE A 34 -10.77 -19.05 14.90
N ASN A 35 -9.98 -19.99 15.42
CA ASN A 35 -9.61 -21.20 14.68
C ASN A 35 -10.84 -22.06 14.33
N LYS A 36 -11.87 -22.09 15.19
CA LYS A 36 -13.13 -22.79 14.87
C LYS A 36 -13.90 -22.11 13.72
N TYR A 37 -13.70 -20.81 13.50
CA TYR A 37 -14.25 -20.09 12.34
C TYR A 37 -13.47 -20.44 11.07
N LEU A 38 -12.13 -20.46 11.15
CA LEU A 38 -11.26 -20.85 10.03
C LEU A 38 -11.44 -22.30 9.58
N SER A 39 -11.84 -23.20 10.48
CA SER A 39 -12.14 -24.59 10.15
C SER A 39 -13.60 -24.84 9.75
N GLY A 40 -14.47 -23.81 9.80
CA GLY A 40 -15.90 -23.94 9.52
C GLY A 40 -16.69 -24.73 10.57
N GLN A 41 -16.11 -25.04 11.73
CA GLN A 41 -16.79 -25.78 12.81
C GLN A 41 -17.89 -24.97 13.49
N THR A 42 -17.75 -23.64 13.52
CA THR A 42 -18.73 -22.75 14.14
C THR A 42 -18.83 -21.44 13.38
N TRP A 43 -20.00 -20.82 13.45
CA TRP A 43 -20.23 -19.51 12.86
C TRP A 43 -19.93 -18.37 13.86
N PRO A 44 -19.37 -17.23 13.41
CA PRO A 44 -19.22 -16.05 14.25
C PRO A 44 -20.58 -15.53 14.73
N SER A 45 -20.64 -15.07 15.99
CA SER A 45 -21.81 -14.31 16.45
C SER A 45 -21.91 -12.98 15.69
N ARG A 46 -23.09 -12.36 15.62
CA ARG A 46 -23.28 -11.05 14.95
C ARG A 46 -22.27 -9.99 15.40
N ARG A 47 -21.93 -9.94 16.69
CA ARG A 47 -20.92 -9.03 17.25
C ARG A 47 -19.52 -9.33 16.71
N ASN A 48 -19.13 -10.60 16.69
CA ASN A 48 -17.82 -11.01 16.18
C ASN A 48 -17.75 -10.85 14.65
N MET A 49 -18.83 -11.13 13.94
CA MET A 49 -18.93 -10.91 12.50
C MET A 49 -18.66 -9.44 12.15
N ARG A 50 -19.32 -8.51 12.85
CA ARG A 50 -19.09 -7.07 12.67
C ARG A 50 -17.64 -6.69 12.95
N LYS A 51 -17.06 -7.15 14.07
CA LYS A 51 -15.63 -6.91 14.38
C LYS A 51 -14.70 -7.41 13.28
N ILE A 52 -14.98 -8.59 12.73
CA ILE A 52 -14.19 -9.19 11.64
C ILE A 52 -14.32 -8.32 10.38
N CYS A 53 -15.54 -7.97 9.99
CA CYS A 53 -15.85 -7.11 8.85
C CYS A 53 -15.13 -5.75 8.96
N ASP A 54 -15.30 -5.06 10.09
CA ASP A 54 -14.69 -3.76 10.37
C ASP A 54 -13.16 -3.80 10.31
N PHE A 55 -12.56 -4.86 10.87
CA PHE A 55 -11.10 -5.02 10.88
C PHE A 55 -10.51 -5.27 9.49
N PHE A 56 -11.21 -6.04 8.64
CA PHE A 56 -10.72 -6.38 7.31
C PHE A 56 -11.15 -5.39 6.22
N GLY A 57 -12.10 -4.50 6.53
CA GLY A 57 -12.64 -3.52 5.57
C GLY A 57 -13.55 -4.17 4.52
N VAL A 58 -14.31 -5.19 4.91
CA VAL A 58 -15.25 -5.92 4.06
C VAL A 58 -16.63 -5.95 4.70
N THR A 59 -17.67 -6.08 3.89
CA THR A 59 -19.03 -6.30 4.40
C THR A 59 -19.30 -7.78 4.67
N GLU A 60 -20.35 -8.08 5.45
CA GLU A 60 -20.76 -9.48 5.70
C GLU A 60 -21.15 -10.20 4.39
N GLY A 61 -21.85 -9.52 3.49
CA GLY A 61 -22.19 -10.08 2.17
C GLY A 61 -20.96 -10.37 1.30
N GLU A 62 -19.90 -9.55 1.42
CA GLU A 62 -18.61 -9.81 0.78
C GLU A 62 -17.87 -10.98 1.43
N LEU A 63 -17.97 -11.18 2.74
CA LEU A 63 -17.30 -12.31 3.37
C LEU A 63 -17.94 -13.67 3.02
N LEU A 64 -19.19 -13.66 2.58
CA LEU A 64 -20.00 -14.85 2.30
C LEU A 64 -20.15 -15.20 0.81
N MET A 65 -19.59 -14.39 -0.09
CA MET A 65 -19.60 -14.69 -1.53
C MET A 65 -18.57 -15.77 -1.90
N ASP A 66 -18.72 -16.30 -3.12
CA ASP A 66 -17.77 -17.24 -3.69
C ASP A 66 -16.32 -16.71 -3.64
N GLN A 67 -15.39 -17.63 -3.31
CA GLN A 67 -13.98 -17.32 -3.09
C GLN A 67 -13.33 -16.60 -4.26
N GLN A 68 -13.65 -16.96 -5.51
CA GLN A 68 -13.04 -16.33 -6.68
C GLN A 68 -13.46 -14.87 -6.78
N ARG A 69 -14.77 -14.61 -6.65
CA ARG A 69 -15.34 -13.26 -6.69
C ARG A 69 -14.87 -12.40 -5.50
N PHE A 70 -14.75 -13.01 -4.33
CA PHE A 70 -14.20 -12.35 -3.15
C PHE A 70 -12.74 -11.94 -3.35
N ALA A 71 -11.91 -12.86 -3.85
CA ALA A 71 -10.50 -12.61 -4.12
C ALA A 71 -10.32 -11.51 -5.18
N GLU A 72 -11.20 -11.41 -6.18
CA GLU A 72 -11.20 -10.30 -7.14
C GLU A 72 -11.51 -8.96 -6.46
N ILE A 73 -12.57 -8.86 -5.65
CA ILE A 73 -12.95 -7.61 -4.98
C ILE A 73 -11.89 -7.17 -3.97
N VAL A 74 -11.45 -8.10 -3.13
CA VAL A 74 -10.38 -7.83 -2.15
C VAL A 74 -9.07 -7.55 -2.88
N GLY A 75 -8.77 -8.28 -3.96
CA GLY A 75 -7.59 -8.08 -4.79
C GLY A 75 -7.62 -6.78 -5.60
N LEU A 76 -8.79 -6.20 -5.90
CA LEU A 76 -8.91 -4.86 -6.49
C LEU A 76 -8.79 -3.76 -5.44
N ARG A 77 -9.37 -3.96 -4.24
CA ARG A 77 -9.23 -3.05 -3.09
C ARG A 77 -7.83 -3.06 -2.48
N ARG A 78 -7.15 -4.22 -2.54
CA ARG A 78 -5.81 -4.48 -2.00
C ARG A 78 -4.75 -4.71 -3.06
N ARG A 79 -5.08 -4.62 -4.37
CA ARG A 79 -4.10 -4.22 -5.39
C ARG A 79 -3.43 -3.05 -4.72
N PRO A 80 -2.11 -3.08 -4.49
CA PRO A 80 -1.50 -2.04 -3.71
C PRO A 80 -1.95 -0.76 -4.40
N LEU A 81 -2.79 -0.02 -3.70
CA LEU A 81 -2.49 1.35 -3.38
C LEU A 81 -1.04 1.31 -2.91
N GLY A 82 -0.12 1.18 -3.88
CA GLY A 82 1.24 1.58 -3.73
C GLY A 82 1.04 3.04 -3.44
N VAL A 83 1.04 3.37 -2.14
CA VAL A 83 0.92 4.73 -1.66
C VAL A 83 -0.47 5.33 -1.98
N HIS A 84 -1.41 5.22 -1.05
CA HIS A 84 -2.26 6.38 -0.72
C HIS A 84 -1.61 7.04 0.50
N ALA A 85 -0.61 7.90 0.30
CA ALA A 85 -0.82 9.33 0.06
C ALA A 85 -0.10 9.94 -1.18
N PRO A 86 -0.74 9.98 -2.36
CA PRO A 86 -0.41 10.88 -3.46
C PRO A 86 -1.25 12.16 -3.38
N SER A 87 -1.97 12.42 -2.29
CA SER A 87 -2.63 13.69 -2.05
C SER A 87 -1.85 14.64 -1.14
N ASP A 88 -0.81 14.18 -0.44
CA ASP A 88 -0.03 15.05 0.46
C ASP A 88 1.30 15.45 -0.18
N LEU A 89 2.08 14.48 -0.68
CA LEU A 89 3.39 14.76 -1.27
C LEU A 89 3.30 15.47 -2.63
N LEU A 90 2.40 15.05 -3.52
CA LEU A 90 2.21 15.75 -4.80
C LEU A 90 1.63 17.15 -4.60
N VAL A 91 0.71 17.33 -3.64
CA VAL A 91 0.18 18.65 -3.30
C VAL A 91 1.26 19.53 -2.67
N HIS A 92 2.09 18.98 -1.79
CA HIS A 92 3.22 19.71 -1.21
C HIS A 92 4.27 20.07 -2.28
N MET A 93 4.58 19.16 -3.20
CA MET A 93 5.45 19.44 -4.34
C MET A 93 4.86 20.53 -5.24
N GLU A 94 3.56 20.51 -5.51
CA GLU A 94 2.88 21.56 -6.28
C GLU A 94 2.98 22.93 -5.59
N GLN A 95 2.75 22.97 -4.27
CA GLN A 95 2.91 24.19 -3.46
C GLN A 95 4.36 24.70 -3.47
N LEU A 96 5.34 23.80 -3.44
CA LEU A 96 6.76 24.18 -3.56
C LEU A 96 7.07 24.76 -4.93
N TYR A 97 6.57 24.16 -6.02
CA TYR A 97 6.73 24.70 -7.36
C TYR A 97 6.08 26.09 -7.52
N GLN A 98 4.86 26.27 -7.01
CA GLN A 98 4.15 27.56 -7.03
C GLN A 98 4.88 28.67 -6.24
N ARG A 99 5.65 28.30 -5.21
CA ARG A 99 6.44 29.24 -4.40
C ARG A 99 7.88 29.39 -4.89
N SER A 100 8.35 28.51 -5.76
CA SER A 100 9.69 28.60 -6.34
C SER A 100 9.76 29.76 -7.32
N GLY A 101 10.88 30.50 -7.29
CA GLY A 101 11.10 31.61 -8.23
C GLY A 101 11.42 31.12 -9.63
N ASP A 102 11.34 32.05 -10.59
CA ASP A 102 11.77 31.83 -11.97
C ASP A 102 13.28 31.49 -12.02
N LEU A 103 13.60 30.30 -12.54
CA LEU A 103 14.96 29.80 -12.75
C LEU A 103 15.33 29.78 -14.23
N GLY A 104 14.56 30.42 -15.11
CA GLY A 104 14.77 30.43 -16.56
C GLY A 104 16.17 30.87 -16.98
N ARG A 105 16.78 31.80 -16.23
CA ARG A 105 18.18 32.23 -16.46
C ARG A 105 19.22 31.11 -16.28
N TYR A 106 18.86 30.01 -15.63
CA TYR A 106 19.72 28.85 -15.36
C TYR A 106 19.42 27.67 -16.29
N VAL A 107 18.53 27.80 -17.26
CA VAL A 107 18.30 26.77 -18.28
C VAL A 107 19.53 26.69 -19.19
N GLY A 108 20.07 25.48 -19.36
CA GLY A 108 21.27 25.26 -20.15
C GLY A 108 22.07 24.03 -19.75
N TYR A 109 23.23 23.88 -20.37
CA TYR A 109 24.13 22.75 -20.16
C TYR A 109 25.24 23.10 -19.16
N TYR A 110 25.48 22.20 -18.21
CA TYR A 110 26.44 22.38 -17.13
C TYR A 110 27.32 21.13 -16.98
N PHE A 111 28.56 21.34 -16.54
CA PHE A 111 29.36 20.25 -16.03
C PHE A 111 29.22 20.17 -14.52
N ARG A 112 28.79 18.99 -14.03
CA ARG A 112 28.78 18.67 -12.60
C ARG A 112 30.03 17.90 -12.25
N TYR A 113 30.65 18.28 -11.13
CA TYR A 113 31.85 17.66 -10.58
C TYR A 113 31.57 17.12 -9.18
N PHE A 114 31.95 15.88 -8.91
CA PHE A 114 31.87 15.30 -7.58
C PHE A 114 32.97 14.26 -7.35
N TYR A 115 33.34 14.03 -6.09
CA TYR A 115 34.38 13.07 -5.75
C TYR A 115 33.95 11.64 -6.11
N SER A 116 34.89 10.90 -6.71
CA SER A 116 34.69 9.48 -6.98
C SER A 116 34.90 8.68 -5.70
N PHE A 117 33.83 8.04 -5.20
CA PHE A 117 33.93 7.15 -4.03
C PHE A 117 34.63 5.81 -4.37
N GLY A 118 34.67 5.42 -5.64
CA GLY A 118 35.36 4.19 -6.10
C GLY A 118 36.81 4.39 -6.51
N TYR A 119 37.25 5.64 -6.72
CA TYR A 119 38.61 5.96 -7.17
C TYR A 119 39.16 7.14 -6.37
N ALA A 120 39.91 6.84 -5.31
CA ALA A 120 40.48 7.83 -4.40
C ALA A 120 41.26 8.91 -5.17
N GLY A 121 41.00 10.18 -4.83
CA GLY A 121 41.65 11.34 -5.45
C GLY A 121 41.17 11.70 -6.86
N LYS A 122 40.16 11.00 -7.41
CA LYS A 122 39.58 11.32 -8.72
C LYS A 122 38.25 12.06 -8.58
N ILE A 123 37.92 12.88 -9.57
CA ILE A 123 36.64 13.60 -9.71
C ILE A 123 35.89 13.01 -10.90
N ILE A 124 34.60 12.74 -10.71
CA ILE A 124 33.68 12.41 -11.80
C ILE A 124 33.13 13.72 -12.37
N LYS A 125 33.25 13.87 -13.69
CA LYS A 125 32.67 14.97 -14.47
C LYS A 125 31.52 14.42 -15.31
N CYS A 126 30.34 15.00 -15.16
CA CYS A 126 29.16 14.65 -15.98
C CYS A 126 28.57 15.90 -16.62
N LEU A 127 28.03 15.76 -17.84
CA LEU A 127 27.21 16.79 -18.46
C LEU A 127 25.77 16.65 -17.94
N VAL A 128 25.19 17.74 -17.48
CA VAL A 128 23.80 17.81 -17.04
C VAL A 128 23.11 18.97 -17.75
N VAL A 129 21.81 18.87 -17.97
CA VAL A 129 20.98 19.93 -18.55
C VAL A 129 19.95 20.35 -17.52
N ILE A 130 19.87 21.66 -17.27
CA ILE A 130 18.71 22.24 -16.60
C ILE A 130 17.73 22.65 -17.68
N TYR A 131 16.49 22.17 -17.61
CA TYR A 131 15.45 22.46 -18.59
C TYR A 131 14.12 22.81 -17.94
N GLU A 132 13.30 23.56 -18.67
CA GLU A 132 11.94 23.91 -18.29
C GLU A 132 10.95 22.94 -18.92
N LYS A 133 9.94 22.53 -18.15
CA LYS A 133 8.75 21.82 -18.63
C LYS A 133 7.54 22.25 -17.82
N ASP A 134 6.49 22.71 -18.51
CA ASP A 134 5.22 23.15 -17.90
C ASP A 134 5.41 24.22 -16.80
N GLY A 135 6.34 25.16 -17.01
CA GLY A 135 6.68 26.22 -16.03
C GLY A 135 7.48 25.74 -14.82
N ARG A 136 8.03 24.52 -14.87
CA ARG A 136 8.86 23.91 -13.80
C ARG A 136 10.25 23.60 -14.31
N TYR A 137 11.24 23.69 -13.43
CA TYR A 137 12.66 23.48 -13.78
C TYR A 137 13.19 22.16 -13.21
N PHE A 138 13.90 21.40 -14.06
CA PHE A 138 14.42 20.05 -13.75
C PHE A 138 15.90 19.91 -14.14
N TRP A 139 16.63 18.97 -13.52
CA TRP A 139 18.02 18.60 -13.82
C TRP A 139 18.30 17.12 -13.57
#